data_AF-K1UF78-F1
#
_entry.id   AF-K1UF78-F1
#
_cell.length_a   1.000
_cell.length_b   1.000
_cell.length_c   1.000
_cell.angle_alpha   90.00
_cell.angle_beta   90.00
_cell.angle_gamma   90.00
#
_symmetry.space_group_name_H-M   'P 1'
#
loop_
_entity.id
_entity.type
_entity.pdbx_description
1 polymer ?
#
loop_
_entity_poly.entity_id
_entity_poly.type
_entity_poly.pdbx_seq_one_letter_code
_entity_poly.pdbx_strand_id
1 'polypeptide(L)'
;MASLRDTVKDYQEELRDGIAWVAFWKTGRSWNAEYFHLEMSDYIYPEDRSRMEEIKQADPAAVVVNGYYSGYLGEDMNLDELTAGVRRHYENGYSNIGEFIEAHDDRLPPELIEEARAAAHAAGLPFSEKAYRDGEEPDPYIFDGSMSMEDYELMHRMIENERSERMVETILSGYLSNLGKYTEGRPAGEWVSFPTTAEHLKEVFDRIGIDGKNYGELHITEYQSSIAGLAGKLTELESLDELNYLSELLKMQFDDDREKFVAAMEYGDHTRDLQDIINLAQNLDCYWLYPSVQSEEDYGHYLIEELDELELPEEAKKYFMYEEYGRDAAINDGGSFTEQGYIYNNRNTFTQWYDGRDVPEEYRVTPQPPVQEKEQADLDASAVQPALAIEQPPVLPIILSSEKPADKMKEITDRLEQGILGIYESDRYADYLRTMSKFHDYSLNNTILIAMQGGNLVKGYKQWEKEFDRHVKPGEKAIKILAPSPFTVKKQVEKIDPDTQKPVFDKDGKPVTEEKEIKIPAFRVVSVFDISQTEGKELPALTYELTGNVEQYKDFFAALEKTSPFAMGFEALSGGVKGRCNYEEKRIFINEGMDELQNIKTAIHEIA
;
A
#
# COMPACT_ATOMS: atom_id res chain seq x y z
N MET A 1 34.73 -9.50 38.20
CA MET A 1 33.60 -9.54 39.14
C MET A 1 33.38 -8.12 39.58
N ALA A 2 32.26 -7.51 39.21
CA ALA A 2 31.95 -6.14 39.63
C ALA A 2 31.69 -6.13 41.14
N SER A 3 32.40 -5.26 41.86
CA SER A 3 32.12 -5.04 43.27
C SER A 3 30.93 -4.08 43.39
N LEU A 4 30.18 -4.15 44.50
CA LEU A 4 29.04 -3.23 44.71
C LEU A 4 29.45 -1.77 44.54
N ARG A 5 30.66 -1.41 44.99
CA ARG A 5 31.18 -0.05 44.89
C ARG A 5 31.41 0.37 43.45
N ASP A 6 31.84 -0.55 42.59
CA ASP A 6 32.01 -0.26 41.15
C ASP A 6 30.64 -0.08 40.49
N THR A 7 29.68 -0.95 40.81
CA THR A 7 28.30 -0.84 40.30
C THR A 7 27.63 0.45 40.78
N VAL A 8 27.74 0.81 42.06
CA VAL A 8 27.16 2.05 42.60
C VAL A 8 27.84 3.29 42.00
N LYS A 9 29.12 3.20 41.64
CA LYS A 9 29.82 4.30 40.97
C LYS A 9 29.24 4.59 39.59
N ASP A 10 28.80 3.57 38.87
CA ASP A 10 28.23 3.71 37.54
C ASP A 10 26.82 4.34 37.56
N TYR A 11 26.13 4.30 38.71
CA TYR A 11 24.78 4.86 38.93
C TYR A 11 24.75 5.92 40.06
N GLN A 12 25.90 6.52 40.36
CA GLN A 12 26.05 7.39 41.53
C GLN A 12 25.28 8.72 41.39
N GLU A 13 25.04 9.17 40.15
CA GLU A 13 24.34 10.42 39.86
C GLU A 13 22.84 10.19 40.05
N GLU A 14 22.31 9.10 39.50
CA GLU A 14 20.91 8.67 39.63
C GLU A 14 20.51 8.30 41.07
N LEU A 15 21.47 7.90 41.92
CA LEU A 15 21.23 7.63 43.35
C LEU A 15 21.33 8.87 44.24
N ARG A 16 21.96 9.95 43.77
CA ARG A 16 22.09 11.22 44.49
C ARG A 16 20.91 12.11 44.18
N ASP A 17 20.80 12.37 42.90
CA ASP A 17 19.77 13.14 42.24
C ASP A 17 18.73 12.06 41.94
N GLY A 18 17.71 11.77 42.75
CA GLY A 18 16.80 10.63 42.55
C GLY A 18 15.97 10.65 41.24
N ILE A 19 16.63 10.63 40.08
CA ILE A 19 16.14 10.77 38.72
C ILE A 19 15.48 9.50 38.21
N ALA A 20 16.00 8.36 38.67
CA ALA A 20 15.55 7.05 38.26
C ALA A 20 15.51 6.09 39.44
N TRP A 21 14.70 5.05 39.32
CA TRP A 21 14.71 3.93 40.25
C TRP A 21 15.77 2.94 39.80
N VAL A 22 16.74 2.61 40.66
CA VAL A 22 17.84 1.72 40.29
C VAL A 22 17.72 0.41 41.03
N ALA A 23 17.57 -0.69 40.29
CA ALA A 23 17.62 -2.02 40.85
C ALA A 23 19.07 -2.45 41.07
N PHE A 24 19.37 -3.06 42.21
CA PHE A 24 20.64 -3.72 42.50
C PHE A 24 20.41 -5.18 42.86
N TRP A 25 21.14 -6.07 42.21
CA TRP A 25 21.04 -7.51 42.46
C TRP A 25 22.37 -8.23 42.27
N LYS A 26 22.44 -9.48 42.75
CA LYS A 26 23.61 -10.34 42.56
C LYS A 26 23.35 -11.44 41.55
N THR A 27 24.38 -11.73 40.77
CA THR A 27 24.48 -12.99 40.03
C THR A 27 25.77 -13.70 40.44
N GLY A 28 25.63 -14.70 41.30
CA GLY A 28 26.78 -15.38 41.93
C GLY A 28 27.55 -14.46 42.87
N ARG A 29 28.75 -14.01 42.48
CA ARG A 29 29.62 -13.11 43.27
C ARG A 29 29.74 -11.70 42.71
N SER A 30 29.11 -11.43 41.58
CA SER A 30 29.11 -10.11 40.94
C SER A 30 27.83 -9.35 41.28
N TRP A 31 27.95 -8.04 41.44
CA TRP A 31 26.84 -7.12 41.52
C TRP A 31 26.47 -6.59 40.14
N ASN A 32 25.18 -6.39 39.91
CA ASN A 32 24.62 -5.76 38.72
C ASN A 32 23.65 -4.66 39.15
N ALA A 33 23.40 -3.71 38.25
CA ALA A 33 22.38 -2.71 38.41
C ALA A 33 21.77 -2.31 37.07
N GLU A 34 20.55 -1.80 37.12
CA GLU A 34 19.75 -1.38 35.97
C GLU A 34 18.75 -0.33 36.46
N TYR A 35 18.56 0.75 35.69
CA TYR A 35 17.59 1.77 36.03
C TYR A 35 16.23 1.44 35.39
N PHE A 36 15.17 1.94 36.02
CA PHE A 36 13.79 1.77 35.61
C PHE A 36 13.03 3.08 35.77
N HIS A 37 11.97 3.23 34.96
CA HIS A 37 11.11 4.40 34.99
C HIS A 37 9.68 4.02 35.38
N LEU A 38 9.01 4.95 36.05
CA LEU A 38 7.57 4.90 36.26
C LEU A 38 6.92 5.86 35.25
N GLU A 39 5.73 5.52 34.79
CA GLU A 39 4.87 6.41 34.01
C GLU A 39 4.44 7.63 34.84
N MET A 40 3.87 8.64 34.18
CA MET A 40 3.36 9.86 34.84
C MET A 40 2.28 9.60 35.91
N SER A 41 1.70 8.40 35.92
CA SER A 41 0.70 7.95 36.87
C SER A 41 1.24 7.02 37.97
N ASP A 42 2.58 6.93 38.13
CA ASP A 42 3.27 6.15 39.17
C ASP A 42 3.18 4.61 38.94
N TYR A 43 3.10 4.18 37.68
CA TYR A 43 3.00 2.76 37.29
C TYR A 43 4.25 2.28 36.54
N ILE A 44 4.58 1.00 36.63
CA ILE A 44 5.75 0.42 35.95
C ILE A 44 5.39 0.07 34.49
N TYR A 45 6.23 0.49 33.54
CA TYR A 45 6.10 0.09 32.14
C TYR A 45 6.05 -1.45 31.98
N PRO A 46 5.26 -2.00 31.04
CA PRO A 46 5.14 -3.45 30.85
C PRO A 46 6.48 -4.17 30.63
N GLU A 47 7.39 -3.54 29.88
CA GLU A 47 8.73 -4.04 29.58
C GLU A 47 9.61 -4.05 30.85
N ASP A 48 9.59 -2.95 31.60
CA ASP A 48 10.35 -2.77 32.84
C ASP A 48 9.88 -3.74 33.94
N ARG A 49 8.57 -3.97 34.05
CA ARG A 49 8.00 -4.94 35.00
C ARG A 49 8.46 -6.36 34.70
N SER A 50 8.43 -6.75 33.42
CA SER A 50 8.89 -8.09 32.99
C SER A 50 10.36 -8.28 33.36
N ARG A 51 11.17 -7.25 33.13
CA ARG A 51 12.59 -7.24 33.48
C ARG A 51 12.84 -7.29 34.99
N MET A 52 12.08 -6.53 35.79
CA MET A 52 12.16 -6.58 37.25
C MET A 52 11.77 -7.94 37.83
N GLU A 53 10.77 -8.62 37.25
CA GLU A 53 10.38 -9.99 37.65
C GLU A 53 11.50 -11.01 37.33
N GLU A 54 12.21 -10.88 36.20
CA GLU A 54 13.40 -11.69 35.92
C GLU A 54 14.50 -11.47 36.98
N ILE A 55 14.74 -10.21 37.36
CA ILE A 55 15.73 -9.84 38.38
C ILE A 55 15.35 -10.42 39.74
N LYS A 56 14.08 -10.30 40.13
CA LYS A 56 13.50 -10.89 41.36
C LYS A 56 13.65 -12.41 41.40
N GLN A 57 13.46 -13.10 40.28
CA GLN A 57 13.69 -14.54 40.18
C GLN A 57 15.17 -14.91 40.31
N ALA A 58 16.06 -14.10 39.74
CA ALA A 58 17.50 -14.33 39.79
C ALA A 58 18.10 -14.05 41.19
N ASP A 59 17.58 -13.04 41.89
CA ASP A 59 17.97 -12.67 43.26
C ASP A 59 16.76 -12.13 44.03
N PRO A 60 16.11 -12.96 44.87
CA PRO A 60 14.96 -12.52 45.67
C PRO A 60 15.26 -11.38 46.66
N ALA A 61 16.53 -11.14 46.97
CA ALA A 61 16.97 -10.03 47.83
C ALA A 61 17.28 -8.75 47.04
N ALA A 62 17.02 -8.72 45.73
CA ALA A 62 17.20 -7.54 44.91
C ALA A 62 16.39 -6.36 45.44
N VAL A 63 16.98 -5.17 45.36
CA VAL A 63 16.41 -3.92 45.86
C VAL A 63 16.30 -2.90 44.76
N VAL A 64 15.26 -2.08 44.79
CA VAL A 64 15.06 -0.95 43.86
C VAL A 64 15.05 0.32 44.69
N VAL A 65 16.02 1.19 44.46
CA VAL A 65 16.26 2.36 45.31
C VAL A 65 16.31 3.64 44.49
N ASN A 66 15.91 4.75 45.11
CA ASN A 66 15.91 6.08 44.50
C ASN A 66 16.38 7.11 45.54
N GLY A 67 17.19 8.08 45.12
CA GLY A 67 17.80 9.07 46.01
C GLY A 67 16.82 9.90 46.86
N TYR A 68 15.60 10.18 46.36
CA TYR A 68 14.57 10.93 47.11
C TYR A 68 13.73 10.06 48.02
N TYR A 69 13.37 8.88 47.53
CA TYR A 69 12.35 8.05 48.18
C TYR A 69 12.96 7.00 49.11
N SER A 70 14.23 6.64 48.92
CA SER A 70 14.93 5.62 49.69
C SER A 70 15.88 6.26 50.70
N GLY A 71 15.55 6.13 52.00
CA GLY A 71 16.40 6.67 53.07
C GLY A 71 17.84 6.11 53.03
N TYR A 72 18.79 6.87 53.58
CA TYR A 72 20.24 6.55 53.52
C TYR A 72 20.87 6.64 52.11
N LEU A 73 20.20 7.34 51.20
CA LEU A 73 20.68 7.81 49.90
C LEU A 73 20.33 9.31 49.78
N GLY A 74 20.97 10.04 48.85
CA GLY A 74 20.69 11.46 48.60
C GLY A 74 21.89 12.31 48.16
N GLU A 75 21.59 13.52 47.69
CA GLU A 75 22.50 14.45 46.98
C GLU A 75 23.84 14.70 47.69
N ASP A 76 23.83 14.87 49.02
CA ASP A 76 25.04 15.23 49.79
C ASP A 76 26.00 14.05 50.06
N MET A 77 25.64 12.81 49.67
CA MET A 77 26.41 11.61 50.03
C MET A 77 27.57 11.32 49.09
N ASN A 78 28.71 10.92 49.64
CA ASN A 78 29.86 10.45 48.85
C ASN A 78 29.69 9.00 48.37
N LEU A 79 30.52 8.54 47.44
CA LEU A 79 30.43 7.20 46.84
C LEU A 79 30.45 6.06 47.89
N ASP A 80 31.25 6.20 48.95
CA ASP A 80 31.33 5.16 49.99
C ASP A 80 30.08 5.15 50.87
N GLU A 81 29.46 6.31 51.08
CA GLU A 81 28.17 6.47 51.78
C GLU A 81 27.01 5.91 50.95
N LEU A 82 26.94 6.21 49.65
CA LEU A 82 25.95 5.61 48.73
C LEU A 82 26.11 4.08 48.66
N THR A 83 27.35 3.60 48.57
CA THR A 83 27.64 2.15 48.55
C THR A 83 27.19 1.48 49.85
N ALA A 84 27.35 2.15 51.00
CA ALA A 84 26.85 1.66 52.27
C ALA A 84 25.31 1.72 52.35
N GLY A 85 24.69 2.75 51.78
CA GLY A 85 23.24 2.91 51.66
C GLY A 85 22.61 1.77 50.87
N VAL A 86 23.06 1.53 49.64
CA VAL A 86 22.57 0.42 48.79
C VAL A 86 22.80 -0.93 49.46
N ARG A 87 23.97 -1.15 50.07
CA ARG A 87 24.25 -2.39 50.83
C ARG A 87 23.26 -2.58 51.97
N ARG A 88 22.92 -1.50 52.67
CA ARG A 88 22.01 -1.54 53.81
C ARG A 88 20.59 -1.88 53.40
N HIS A 89 20.10 -1.34 52.28
CA HIS A 89 18.81 -1.74 51.70
C HIS A 89 18.81 -3.24 51.39
N TYR A 90 19.84 -3.70 50.68
CA TYR A 90 19.97 -5.10 50.27
C TYR A 90 20.09 -6.08 51.46
N GLU A 91 20.91 -5.78 52.47
CA GLU A 91 21.14 -6.71 53.61
C GLU A 91 19.98 -6.74 54.61
N ASN A 92 19.17 -5.68 54.69
CA ASN A 92 18.04 -5.59 55.61
C ASN A 92 16.68 -5.81 54.92
N GLY A 93 16.65 -6.01 53.61
CA GLY A 93 15.43 -6.22 52.83
C GLY A 93 14.56 -4.97 52.68
N TYR A 94 15.14 -3.77 52.75
CA TYR A 94 14.41 -2.54 52.49
C TYR A 94 14.33 -2.27 50.99
N SER A 95 13.24 -1.64 50.55
CA SER A 95 12.97 -1.33 49.14
C SER A 95 13.08 -2.56 48.24
N ASN A 96 12.44 -3.66 48.65
CA ASN A 96 12.48 -4.92 47.93
C ASN A 96 11.82 -4.78 46.55
N ILE A 97 12.44 -5.35 45.51
CA ILE A 97 11.92 -5.26 44.14
C ILE A 97 10.52 -5.88 43.99
N GLY A 98 10.18 -6.90 44.77
CA GLY A 98 8.86 -7.53 44.74
C GLY A 98 7.77 -6.64 45.31
N GLU A 99 8.01 -6.01 46.46
CA GLU A 99 7.08 -5.03 47.05
C GLU A 99 6.96 -3.79 46.16
N PHE A 100 8.04 -3.39 45.49
CA PHE A 100 8.03 -2.30 44.52
C PHE A 100 7.16 -2.61 43.30
N ILE A 101 7.29 -3.82 42.72
CA ILE A 101 6.43 -4.26 41.63
C ILE A 101 4.96 -4.24 42.06
N GLU A 102 4.63 -4.81 43.21
CA GLU A 102 3.24 -4.86 43.70
C GLU A 102 2.63 -3.47 43.97
N ALA A 103 3.44 -2.51 44.44
CA ALA A 103 2.97 -1.16 44.76
C ALA A 103 2.68 -0.29 43.53
N HIS A 104 3.26 -0.62 42.37
CA HIS A 104 3.18 0.16 41.13
C HIS A 104 2.65 -0.69 39.96
N ASP A 105 1.95 -1.79 40.25
CA ASP A 105 1.25 -2.65 39.28
C ASP A 105 -0.14 -2.07 39.00
N ASP A 106 -0.38 -1.61 37.79
CA ASP A 106 -1.64 -1.00 37.34
C ASP A 106 -2.62 -1.99 36.72
N ARG A 107 -2.18 -3.25 36.55
CA ARG A 107 -2.97 -4.28 35.90
C ARG A 107 -4.19 -4.60 36.74
N LEU A 108 -5.32 -4.77 36.06
CA LEU A 108 -6.44 -5.50 36.63
C LEU A 108 -5.94 -6.87 37.12
N PRO A 109 -6.43 -7.37 38.28
CA PRO A 109 -6.11 -8.71 38.73
C PRO A 109 -6.30 -9.72 37.59
N PRO A 110 -5.36 -10.67 37.36
CA PRO A 110 -5.46 -11.62 36.26
C PRO A 110 -6.80 -12.36 36.22
N GLU A 111 -7.39 -12.62 37.39
CA GLU A 111 -8.72 -13.22 37.53
C GLU A 111 -9.84 -12.34 36.95
N LEU A 112 -9.76 -11.02 37.12
CA LEU A 112 -10.72 -10.06 36.57
C LEU A 112 -10.54 -9.86 35.06
N ILE A 113 -9.30 -9.89 34.56
CA ILE A 113 -9.02 -9.82 33.11
C ILE A 113 -9.61 -11.04 32.40
N GLU A 114 -9.39 -12.23 32.95
CA GLU A 114 -9.94 -13.46 32.39
C GLU A 114 -11.47 -13.51 32.49
N GLU A 115 -12.07 -13.03 33.59
CA GLU A 115 -13.52 -12.93 33.72
C GLU A 115 -14.12 -11.94 32.70
N ALA A 116 -13.51 -10.77 32.53
CA ALA A 116 -13.97 -9.74 31.59
C ALA A 116 -13.78 -10.16 30.12
N ARG A 117 -12.65 -10.79 29.80
CA ARG A 117 -12.39 -11.37 28.47
C ARG A 117 -13.39 -12.48 28.17
N ALA A 118 -13.65 -13.38 29.12
CA ALA A 118 -14.65 -14.43 28.95
C ALA A 118 -16.06 -13.86 28.74
N ALA A 119 -16.41 -12.77 29.42
CA ALA A 119 -17.68 -12.07 29.22
C ALA A 119 -17.78 -11.41 27.83
N ALA A 120 -16.72 -10.76 27.35
CA ALA A 120 -16.65 -10.18 26.01
C ALA A 120 -16.76 -11.25 24.92
N HIS A 121 -16.03 -12.37 25.05
CA HIS A 121 -16.08 -13.50 24.12
C HIS A 121 -17.44 -14.18 24.12
N ALA A 122 -18.09 -14.31 25.28
CA ALA A 122 -19.46 -14.83 25.37
C ALA A 122 -20.50 -13.94 24.66
N ALA A 123 -20.21 -12.64 24.55
CA ALA A 123 -20.99 -11.68 23.78
C ALA A 123 -20.55 -11.58 22.30
N GLY A 124 -19.50 -12.31 21.89
CA GLY A 124 -18.93 -12.26 20.55
C GLY A 124 -18.13 -10.99 20.24
N LEU A 125 -17.65 -10.29 21.27
CA LEU A 125 -16.90 -9.03 21.15
C LEU A 125 -15.42 -9.23 21.48
N PRO A 126 -14.50 -8.47 20.87
CA PRO A 126 -13.10 -8.44 21.26
C PRO A 126 -12.92 -7.73 22.61
N PHE A 127 -11.94 -8.18 23.39
CA PHE A 127 -11.57 -7.56 24.67
C PHE A 127 -10.29 -6.72 24.54
N SER A 128 -10.34 -5.48 25.04
CA SER A 128 -9.19 -4.57 25.15
C SER A 128 -9.08 -4.00 26.56
N GLU A 129 -7.88 -4.00 27.11
CA GLU A 129 -7.56 -3.40 28.41
C GLU A 129 -7.55 -1.86 28.35
N LYS A 130 -7.39 -1.28 27.15
CA LYS A 130 -7.28 0.19 26.93
C LYS A 130 -8.58 0.93 27.23
N ALA A 131 -9.71 0.36 26.81
CA ALA A 131 -11.05 0.90 27.08
C ALA A 131 -11.35 0.97 28.59
N TYR A 132 -10.65 0.16 29.40
CA TYR A 132 -10.76 0.17 30.86
C TYR A 132 -9.73 1.09 31.53
N ARG A 133 -8.56 1.30 30.90
CA ARG A 133 -7.43 2.08 31.43
C ARG A 133 -7.72 3.58 31.48
N ASP A 134 -8.15 4.17 30.35
CA ASP A 134 -8.25 5.64 30.20
C ASP A 134 -9.61 6.11 29.64
N GLY A 135 -10.50 5.17 29.29
CA GLY A 135 -11.73 5.46 28.56
C GLY A 135 -11.50 5.80 27.08
N GLU A 136 -10.27 5.65 26.59
CA GLU A 136 -9.92 5.79 25.18
C GLU A 136 -10.25 4.51 24.40
N GLU A 137 -10.77 4.70 23.19
CA GLU A 137 -11.07 3.59 22.29
C GLU A 137 -9.77 3.01 21.70
N PRO A 138 -9.68 1.67 21.53
CA PRO A 138 -8.54 1.06 20.85
C PRO A 138 -8.51 1.50 19.38
N ASP A 139 -7.34 1.91 18.88
CA ASP A 139 -7.14 2.18 17.46
C ASP A 139 -7.22 0.84 16.69
N PRO A 140 -8.19 0.68 15.77
CA PRO A 140 -8.36 -0.58 15.07
C PRO A 140 -7.21 -0.94 14.12
N TYR A 141 -6.34 0.00 13.76
CA TYR A 141 -5.27 -0.21 12.77
C TYR A 141 -3.86 -0.33 13.36
N ILE A 142 -3.74 -0.22 14.69
CA ILE A 142 -2.46 -0.30 15.40
C ILE A 142 -2.55 -1.37 16.48
N PHE A 143 -1.67 -2.37 16.40
CA PHE A 143 -1.50 -3.34 17.49
C PHE A 143 -0.54 -2.76 18.54
N ASP A 144 -1.09 -2.17 19.59
CA ASP A 144 -0.35 -1.53 20.69
C ASP A 144 -0.15 -2.44 21.92
N GLY A 145 -0.60 -3.70 21.83
CA GLY A 145 -0.50 -4.69 22.89
C GLY A 145 -1.57 -4.57 23.99
N SER A 146 -2.56 -3.69 23.84
CA SER A 146 -3.67 -3.55 24.80
C SER A 146 -4.72 -4.67 24.72
N MET A 147 -4.62 -5.54 23.73
CA MET A 147 -5.51 -6.67 23.50
C MET A 147 -4.71 -7.91 23.09
N SER A 148 -5.31 -9.10 23.24
CA SER A 148 -4.68 -10.33 22.76
C SER A 148 -4.66 -10.37 21.23
N MET A 149 -3.78 -11.17 20.63
CA MET A 149 -3.75 -11.36 19.17
C MET A 149 -5.09 -11.93 18.66
N GLU A 150 -5.72 -12.83 19.42
CA GLU A 150 -7.02 -13.40 19.09
C GLU A 150 -8.15 -12.35 19.11
N ASP A 151 -8.11 -11.44 20.09
CA ASP A 151 -9.03 -10.30 20.19
C ASP A 151 -8.82 -9.30 19.04
N TYR A 152 -7.57 -9.03 18.68
CA TYR A 152 -7.23 -8.16 17.56
C TYR A 152 -7.72 -8.73 16.23
N GLU A 153 -7.51 -10.03 15.99
CA GLU A 153 -8.02 -10.72 14.81
C GLU A 153 -9.56 -10.82 14.80
N LEU A 154 -10.20 -10.94 15.96
CA LEU A 154 -11.67 -10.90 16.08
C LEU A 154 -12.21 -9.50 15.73
N MET A 155 -11.59 -8.45 16.24
CA MET A 155 -11.93 -7.06 15.92
C MET A 155 -11.81 -6.79 14.41
N HIS A 156 -10.69 -7.16 13.78
CA HIS A 156 -10.49 -7.00 12.34
C HIS A 156 -11.52 -7.78 11.51
N ARG A 157 -11.82 -9.02 11.90
CA ARG A 157 -12.89 -9.80 11.23
C ARG A 157 -14.27 -9.15 11.37
N MET A 158 -14.58 -8.57 12.53
CA MET A 158 -15.84 -7.86 12.72
C MET A 158 -15.91 -6.57 11.89
N ILE A 159 -14.81 -5.80 11.82
CA ILE A 159 -14.70 -4.62 10.96
C ILE A 159 -14.86 -5.02 9.49
N GLU A 160 -14.20 -6.10 9.07
CA GLU A 160 -14.26 -6.58 7.69
C GLU A 160 -15.65 -7.15 7.34
N ASN A 161 -16.32 -7.81 8.29
CA ASN A 161 -17.70 -8.25 8.13
C ASN A 161 -18.67 -7.07 8.09
N GLU A 162 -18.55 -6.08 8.97
CA GLU A 162 -19.40 -4.88 8.95
C GLU A 162 -19.16 -4.05 7.69
N ARG A 163 -17.90 -3.95 7.25
CA ARG A 163 -17.52 -3.38 5.94
C ARG A 163 -18.15 -4.17 4.80
N SER A 164 -18.13 -5.50 4.86
CA SER A 164 -18.79 -6.35 3.86
C SER A 164 -20.31 -6.16 3.86
N GLU A 165 -20.94 -6.02 5.02
CA GLU A 165 -22.38 -5.78 5.18
C GLU A 165 -22.78 -4.38 4.70
N ARG A 166 -21.96 -3.34 4.94
CA ARG A 166 -22.12 -2.01 4.34
C ARG A 166 -21.89 -2.03 2.83
N MET A 167 -20.97 -2.86 2.32
CA MET A 167 -20.78 -3.08 0.88
C MET A 167 -21.91 -3.90 0.21
N VAL A 168 -22.86 -4.47 0.98
CA VAL A 168 -24.12 -5.01 0.45
C VAL A 168 -25.16 -3.91 0.19
N GLU A 169 -24.95 -2.67 0.65
CA GLU A 169 -25.81 -1.56 0.23
C GLU A 169 -25.63 -1.29 -1.26
N THR A 170 -26.75 -1.34 -1.98
CA THR A 170 -26.78 -1.10 -3.42
C THR A 170 -26.23 0.29 -3.75
N ILE A 171 -25.09 0.35 -4.43
CA ILE A 171 -24.42 1.60 -4.82
C ILE A 171 -25.21 2.36 -5.89
N LEU A 172 -25.74 1.62 -6.87
CA LEU A 172 -26.48 2.17 -8.00
C LEU A 172 -27.62 1.24 -8.39
N SER A 173 -28.81 1.79 -8.61
CA SER A 173 -29.97 1.10 -9.14
C SER A 173 -30.60 1.90 -10.27
N GLY A 174 -31.08 1.22 -11.30
CA GLY A 174 -31.88 1.80 -12.38
C GLY A 174 -33.27 1.19 -12.46
N TYR A 175 -34.29 1.99 -12.76
CA TYR A 175 -35.63 1.49 -13.09
C TYR A 175 -35.74 1.24 -14.59
N LEU A 176 -35.66 -0.03 -14.98
CA LEU A 176 -35.70 -0.45 -16.38
C LEU A 176 -37.15 -0.55 -16.84
N SER A 177 -37.49 0.14 -17.92
CA SER A 177 -38.85 0.17 -18.47
C SER A 177 -38.88 -0.20 -19.95
N ASN A 178 -39.98 -0.83 -20.38
CA ASN A 178 -40.27 -1.05 -21.79
C ASN A 178 -41.18 0.08 -22.33
N LEU A 179 -40.64 0.92 -23.21
CA LEU A 179 -41.33 2.08 -23.77
C LEU A 179 -42.56 1.69 -24.62
N GLY A 180 -42.47 0.58 -25.36
CA GLY A 180 -43.54 0.07 -26.22
C GLY A 180 -44.79 -0.37 -25.44
N LYS A 181 -44.60 -0.98 -24.26
CA LYS A 181 -45.71 -1.38 -23.38
C LYS A 181 -46.22 -0.24 -22.49
N TYR A 182 -45.38 0.74 -22.19
CA TYR A 182 -45.78 1.94 -21.44
C TYR A 182 -46.88 2.71 -22.19
N THR A 183 -46.77 2.82 -23.51
CA THR A 183 -47.81 3.41 -24.39
C THR A 183 -49.15 2.65 -24.41
N GLU A 184 -49.18 1.40 -23.93
CA GLU A 184 -50.40 0.58 -23.84
C GLU A 184 -51.10 0.66 -22.47
N GLY A 185 -50.61 1.51 -21.55
CA GLY A 185 -51.24 1.73 -20.24
C GLY A 185 -50.92 0.68 -19.17
N ARG A 186 -49.85 -0.11 -19.36
CA ARG A 186 -49.32 -1.03 -18.35
C ARG A 186 -47.91 -0.59 -17.95
N PRO A 187 -47.65 -0.16 -16.70
CA PRO A 187 -46.29 0.06 -16.24
C PRO A 187 -45.58 -1.29 -16.19
N ALA A 188 -44.70 -1.55 -17.16
CA ALA A 188 -43.90 -2.76 -17.25
C ALA A 188 -42.43 -2.38 -17.05
N GLY A 189 -42.08 -2.06 -15.81
CA GLY A 189 -40.70 -1.77 -15.42
C GLY A 189 -40.35 -2.33 -14.05
N GLU A 190 -39.06 -2.53 -13.82
CA GLU A 190 -38.52 -3.16 -12.61
C GLU A 190 -37.21 -2.47 -12.18
N TRP A 191 -37.01 -2.34 -10.87
CA TRP A 191 -35.75 -1.85 -10.32
C TRP A 191 -34.68 -2.95 -10.42
N VAL A 192 -33.52 -2.59 -10.95
CA VAL A 192 -32.34 -3.45 -11.01
C VAL A 192 -31.19 -2.75 -10.30
N SER A 193 -30.64 -3.45 -9.31
CA SER A 193 -29.42 -3.06 -8.60
C SER A 193 -28.20 -3.42 -9.45
N PHE A 194 -27.21 -2.54 -9.46
CA PHE A 194 -25.90 -2.79 -10.03
C PHE A 194 -24.84 -2.84 -8.91
N PRO A 195 -23.82 -3.70 -9.06
CA PRO A 195 -23.64 -4.61 -10.19
C PRO A 195 -24.59 -5.81 -10.16
N THR A 196 -24.87 -6.37 -11.33
CA THR A 196 -25.85 -7.42 -11.60
C THR A 196 -25.23 -8.52 -12.47
N THR A 197 -25.98 -9.60 -12.72
CA THR A 197 -25.53 -10.69 -13.60
C THR A 197 -26.39 -10.78 -14.86
N ALA A 198 -25.82 -11.36 -15.92
CA ALA A 198 -26.53 -11.58 -17.18
C ALA A 198 -27.77 -12.47 -17.00
N GLU A 199 -27.72 -13.48 -16.10
CA GLU A 199 -28.87 -14.32 -15.78
C GLU A 199 -29.99 -13.51 -15.12
N HIS A 200 -29.65 -12.69 -14.12
CA HIS A 200 -30.63 -11.86 -13.43
C HIS A 200 -31.27 -10.84 -14.37
N LEU A 201 -30.45 -10.18 -15.19
CA LEU A 201 -30.94 -9.20 -16.16
C LEU A 201 -31.86 -9.83 -17.21
N LYS A 202 -31.56 -11.05 -17.65
CA LYS A 202 -32.42 -11.81 -18.56
C LYS A 202 -33.78 -12.14 -17.94
N GLU A 203 -33.83 -12.53 -16.67
CA GLU A 203 -35.08 -12.76 -15.97
C GLU A 203 -35.92 -11.47 -15.86
N VAL A 204 -35.27 -10.34 -15.59
CA VAL A 204 -35.93 -9.02 -15.57
C VAL A 204 -36.49 -8.69 -16.95
N PHE A 205 -35.72 -8.88 -18.02
CA PHE A 205 -36.16 -8.68 -19.40
C PHE A 205 -37.37 -9.54 -19.77
N ASP A 206 -37.41 -10.81 -19.36
CA ASP A 206 -38.56 -11.69 -19.57
C ASP A 206 -39.81 -11.17 -18.83
N ARG A 207 -39.65 -10.61 -17.61
CA ARG A 207 -40.76 -10.06 -16.80
C ARG A 207 -41.33 -8.76 -17.38
N ILE A 208 -40.48 -7.81 -17.75
CA ILE A 208 -40.90 -6.57 -18.42
C ILE A 208 -41.27 -6.81 -19.90
N GLY A 209 -40.86 -7.97 -20.42
CA GLY A 209 -41.08 -8.52 -21.74
C GLY A 209 -40.49 -7.66 -22.84
N ILE A 210 -39.19 -7.43 -22.73
CA ILE A 210 -38.29 -7.01 -23.80
C ILE A 210 -37.79 -8.27 -24.47
N ASP A 211 -37.95 -8.38 -25.80
CA ASP A 211 -37.29 -9.45 -26.53
C ASP A 211 -35.81 -9.06 -26.64
N GLY A 212 -34.88 -9.90 -26.17
CA GLY A 212 -33.42 -9.62 -26.19
C GLY A 212 -32.80 -9.54 -27.59
N LYS A 213 -33.55 -9.02 -28.57
CA LYS A 213 -33.24 -8.82 -29.98
C LYS A 213 -33.36 -7.34 -30.39
N ASN A 214 -34.25 -6.57 -29.74
CA ASN A 214 -34.43 -5.14 -30.00
C ASN A 214 -34.35 -4.32 -28.69
N TYR A 215 -33.13 -3.96 -28.28
CA TYR A 215 -32.90 -3.11 -27.10
C TYR A 215 -33.39 -1.66 -27.27
N GLY A 216 -33.83 -1.25 -28.46
CA GLY A 216 -34.34 0.11 -28.70
C GLY A 216 -35.62 0.47 -27.94
N GLU A 217 -36.31 -0.50 -27.35
CA GLU A 217 -37.48 -0.27 -26.49
C GLU A 217 -37.15 -0.16 -25.00
N LEU A 218 -35.90 -0.46 -24.60
CA LEU A 218 -35.43 -0.34 -23.22
C LEU A 218 -35.09 1.12 -22.93
N HIS A 219 -35.63 1.68 -21.84
CA HIS A 219 -35.22 2.98 -21.30
C HIS A 219 -35.13 2.91 -19.78
N ILE A 220 -34.17 3.62 -19.21
CA ILE A 220 -34.04 3.77 -17.75
C ILE A 220 -34.69 5.10 -17.37
N THR A 221 -35.79 5.05 -16.63
CA THR A 221 -36.56 6.27 -16.33
C THR A 221 -36.14 6.94 -15.04
N GLU A 222 -35.51 6.19 -14.13
CA GLU A 222 -35.11 6.69 -12.82
C GLU A 222 -33.86 5.96 -12.34
N TYR A 223 -33.00 6.68 -11.62
CA TYR A 223 -31.82 6.15 -10.97
C TYR A 223 -31.86 6.43 -9.47
N GLN A 224 -31.32 5.52 -8.68
CA GLN A 224 -31.03 5.71 -7.27
C GLN A 224 -29.57 5.36 -7.03
N SER A 225 -28.85 6.20 -6.29
CA SER A 225 -27.48 5.91 -5.91
C SER A 225 -27.21 6.39 -4.48
N SER A 226 -26.38 5.64 -3.76
CA SER A 226 -25.83 6.07 -2.47
C SER A 226 -24.73 7.12 -2.62
N ILE A 227 -24.19 7.31 -3.83
CA ILE A 227 -23.18 8.33 -4.15
C ILE A 227 -23.89 9.62 -4.54
N ALA A 228 -23.64 10.67 -3.77
CA ALA A 228 -24.22 11.99 -4.02
C ALA A 228 -23.85 12.51 -5.41
N GLY A 229 -24.84 13.06 -6.13
CA GLY A 229 -24.66 13.62 -7.46
C GLY A 229 -24.59 12.62 -8.63
N LEU A 230 -24.35 11.32 -8.38
CA LEU A 230 -24.14 10.33 -9.45
C LEU A 230 -25.40 10.13 -10.30
N ALA A 231 -26.54 9.87 -9.65
CA ALA A 231 -27.82 9.67 -10.35
C ALA A 231 -28.23 10.87 -11.22
N GLY A 232 -27.82 12.09 -10.84
CA GLY A 232 -28.12 13.31 -11.59
C GLY A 232 -27.27 13.51 -12.86
N LYS A 233 -26.21 12.72 -13.03
CA LYS A 233 -25.32 12.75 -14.19
C LYS A 233 -25.67 11.70 -15.25
N LEU A 234 -26.51 10.71 -14.90
CA LEU A 234 -26.93 9.62 -15.78
C LEU A 234 -28.14 10.02 -16.63
N THR A 235 -28.18 9.55 -17.87
CA THR A 235 -29.26 9.82 -18.84
C THR A 235 -30.20 8.62 -19.01
N GLU A 236 -31.29 8.79 -19.78
CA GLU A 236 -32.25 7.69 -20.00
C GLU A 236 -31.73 6.58 -20.93
N LEU A 237 -30.56 6.78 -21.55
CA LEU A 237 -29.99 5.95 -22.62
C LEU A 237 -28.66 5.28 -22.25
N GLU A 238 -28.33 5.19 -20.95
CA GLU A 238 -27.08 4.57 -20.52
C GLU A 238 -27.02 3.08 -20.87
N SER A 239 -25.83 2.59 -21.20
CA SER A 239 -25.59 1.17 -21.41
C SER A 239 -25.63 0.43 -20.07
N LEU A 240 -26.42 -0.64 -19.98
CA LEU A 240 -26.47 -1.48 -18.79
C LEU A 240 -25.10 -2.13 -18.48
N ASP A 241 -24.30 -2.39 -19.52
CA ASP A 241 -22.94 -2.92 -19.34
C ASP A 241 -22.01 -1.87 -18.74
N GLU A 242 -22.14 -0.61 -19.16
CA GLU A 242 -21.35 0.50 -18.60
C GLU A 242 -21.76 0.82 -17.16
N LEU A 243 -23.06 0.79 -16.86
CA LEU A 243 -23.57 0.94 -15.48
C LEU A 243 -23.08 -0.20 -14.59
N ASN A 244 -23.03 -1.42 -15.12
CA ASN A 244 -22.51 -2.57 -14.40
C ASN A 244 -21.01 -2.45 -14.15
N TYR A 245 -20.24 -2.03 -15.16
CA TYR A 245 -18.81 -1.80 -15.05
C TYR A 245 -18.48 -0.68 -14.06
N LEU A 246 -19.17 0.47 -14.16
CA LEU A 246 -19.01 1.56 -13.21
C LEU A 246 -19.30 1.08 -11.79
N SER A 247 -20.36 0.28 -11.59
CA SER A 247 -20.72 -0.20 -10.25
C SER A 247 -19.70 -1.20 -9.70
N GLU A 248 -19.02 -1.99 -10.54
CA GLU A 248 -17.87 -2.82 -10.13
C GLU A 248 -16.63 -1.97 -9.81
N LEU A 249 -16.39 -0.88 -10.52
CA LEU A 249 -15.33 0.06 -10.16
C LEU A 249 -15.64 0.78 -8.84
N LEU A 250 -16.90 1.16 -8.61
CA LEU A 250 -17.31 1.86 -7.40
C LEU A 250 -17.46 0.95 -6.18
N LYS A 251 -17.36 -0.37 -6.33
CA LYS A 251 -17.16 -1.34 -5.24
C LYS A 251 -15.77 -1.22 -4.59
N MET A 252 -14.94 -0.27 -5.01
CA MET A 252 -13.60 -0.03 -4.46
C MET A 252 -13.59 0.11 -2.94
N GLN A 253 -12.47 -0.33 -2.37
CA GLN A 253 -12.44 -0.98 -1.07
C GLN A 253 -12.49 0.00 0.11
N PHE A 254 -12.17 1.31 -0.04
CA PHE A 254 -11.95 2.24 1.08
C PHE A 254 -12.91 3.44 1.09
N ASP A 255 -13.36 3.87 2.28
CA ASP A 255 -14.27 5.02 2.44
C ASP A 255 -13.66 6.32 1.88
N ASP A 256 -12.35 6.51 2.04
CA ASP A 256 -11.60 7.67 1.53
C ASP A 256 -11.69 7.82 0.00
N ASP A 257 -11.62 6.73 -0.76
CA ASP A 257 -11.72 6.76 -2.22
C ASP A 257 -13.13 7.14 -2.68
N ARG A 258 -14.16 6.73 -1.92
CA ARG A 258 -15.55 7.10 -2.19
C ARG A 258 -15.78 8.59 -1.97
N GLU A 259 -15.30 9.13 -0.85
CA GLU A 259 -15.40 10.57 -0.56
C GLU A 259 -14.65 11.40 -1.60
N LYS A 260 -13.47 10.92 -2.00
CA LYS A 260 -12.68 11.54 -3.06
C LYS A 260 -13.36 11.50 -4.43
N PHE A 261 -14.02 10.40 -4.78
CA PHE A 261 -14.81 10.31 -6.00
C PHE A 261 -15.99 11.30 -5.99
N VAL A 262 -16.73 11.40 -4.89
CA VAL A 262 -17.83 12.37 -4.75
C VAL A 262 -17.30 13.79 -4.94
N ALA A 263 -16.22 14.15 -4.24
CA ALA A 263 -15.59 15.46 -4.37
C ALA A 263 -15.13 15.74 -5.80
N ALA A 264 -14.53 14.76 -6.48
CA ALA A 264 -14.06 14.90 -7.86
C ALA A 264 -15.23 15.06 -8.85
N MET A 265 -16.35 14.39 -8.62
CA MET A 265 -17.55 14.60 -9.43
C MET A 265 -18.14 16.00 -9.26
N GLU A 266 -18.13 16.54 -8.04
CA GLU A 266 -18.59 17.91 -7.77
C GLU A 266 -17.62 18.95 -8.35
N TYR A 267 -16.31 18.69 -8.25
CA TYR A 267 -15.26 19.48 -8.90
C TYR A 267 -15.50 19.59 -10.42
N GLY A 268 -16.09 18.54 -11.02
CA GLY A 268 -16.70 18.61 -12.35
C GLY A 268 -15.76 18.32 -13.52
N ASP A 269 -14.48 18.08 -13.23
CA ASP A 269 -13.48 17.64 -14.19
C ASP A 269 -13.77 16.17 -14.60
N HIS A 270 -13.89 15.91 -15.90
CA HIS A 270 -14.26 14.59 -16.44
C HIS A 270 -15.61 14.01 -15.93
N THR A 271 -16.70 14.80 -15.99
CA THR A 271 -18.05 14.36 -15.57
C THR A 271 -19.15 14.59 -16.62
N ARG A 272 -18.81 14.64 -17.91
CA ARG A 272 -19.78 15.02 -18.97
C ARG A 272 -20.74 13.90 -19.34
N ASP A 273 -20.26 12.67 -19.33
CA ASP A 273 -20.99 11.46 -19.71
C ASP A 273 -20.49 10.27 -18.89
N LEU A 274 -21.14 9.11 -19.04
CA LEU A 274 -20.81 7.90 -18.29
C LEU A 274 -19.40 7.40 -18.58
N GLN A 275 -18.89 7.61 -19.80
CA GLN A 275 -17.50 7.29 -20.15
C GLN A 275 -16.52 8.12 -19.35
N ASP A 276 -16.72 9.44 -19.30
CA ASP A 276 -15.89 10.35 -18.50
C ASP A 276 -15.93 9.95 -17.02
N ILE A 277 -17.10 9.59 -16.47
CA ILE A 277 -17.28 9.15 -15.08
C ILE A 277 -16.56 7.82 -14.78
N ILE A 278 -16.62 6.85 -15.70
CA ILE A 278 -15.89 5.58 -15.59
C ILE A 278 -14.37 5.84 -15.56
N ASN A 279 -13.88 6.71 -16.43
CA ASN A 279 -12.48 7.09 -16.43
C ASN A 279 -12.09 7.84 -15.15
N LEU A 280 -12.97 8.71 -14.64
CA LEU A 280 -12.75 9.43 -13.38
C LEU A 280 -12.58 8.46 -12.20
N ALA A 281 -13.42 7.42 -12.11
CA ALA A 281 -13.33 6.39 -11.07
C ALA A 281 -11.98 5.65 -11.09
N GLN A 282 -11.30 5.59 -12.23
CA GLN A 282 -10.00 4.93 -12.40
C GLN A 282 -8.80 5.89 -12.28
N ASN A 283 -9.04 7.19 -12.19
CA ASN A 283 -8.00 8.24 -12.14
C ASN A 283 -8.13 9.11 -10.88
N LEU A 284 -8.63 8.55 -9.77
CA LEU A 284 -8.75 9.27 -8.50
C LEU A 284 -7.39 9.74 -7.95
N ASP A 285 -6.29 9.14 -8.40
CA ASP A 285 -4.92 9.57 -8.11
C ASP A 285 -4.54 10.91 -8.76
N CYS A 286 -5.33 11.41 -9.72
CA CYS A 286 -5.18 12.75 -10.31
C CYS A 286 -5.70 13.89 -9.43
N TYR A 287 -6.35 13.56 -8.33
CA TYR A 287 -6.93 14.53 -7.39
C TYR A 287 -6.27 14.40 -6.03
N TRP A 288 -6.12 15.50 -5.32
CA TRP A 288 -5.86 15.50 -3.87
C TRP A 288 -7.11 16.01 -3.15
N LEU A 289 -7.44 15.38 -2.03
CA LEU A 289 -8.55 15.76 -1.16
C LEU A 289 -8.00 16.04 0.24
N TYR A 290 -8.39 17.17 0.82
CA TYR A 290 -8.11 17.53 2.20
C TYR A 290 -9.44 17.59 2.98
N PRO A 291 -9.84 16.50 3.67
CA PRO A 291 -11.18 16.39 4.26
C PRO A 291 -11.48 17.41 5.37
N SER A 292 -10.46 17.82 6.11
CA SER A 292 -10.59 18.78 7.22
C SER A 292 -10.73 20.24 6.76
N VAL A 293 -10.55 20.52 5.47
CA VAL A 293 -10.49 21.89 4.94
C VAL A 293 -11.83 22.26 4.30
N GLN A 294 -12.56 23.20 4.90
CA GLN A 294 -13.91 23.57 4.46
C GLN A 294 -14.01 25.04 4.00
N SER A 295 -12.95 25.83 4.21
CA SER A 295 -12.90 27.25 3.85
C SER A 295 -11.49 27.69 3.45
N GLU A 296 -11.39 28.88 2.85
CA GLU A 296 -10.12 29.51 2.47
C GLU A 296 -9.22 29.76 3.70
N GLU A 297 -9.82 30.07 4.85
CA GLU A 297 -9.09 30.23 6.12
C GLU A 297 -8.55 28.89 6.63
N ASP A 298 -9.37 27.83 6.64
CA ASP A 298 -8.93 26.48 7.02
C ASP A 298 -7.78 26.00 6.12
N TYR A 299 -7.86 26.31 4.83
CA TYR A 299 -6.83 25.92 3.88
C TYR A 299 -5.52 26.65 4.16
N GLY A 300 -5.59 27.96 4.43
CA GLY A 300 -4.44 28.74 4.86
C GLY A 300 -3.78 28.17 6.12
N HIS A 301 -4.58 27.81 7.13
CA HIS A 301 -4.06 27.16 8.35
C HIS A 301 -3.40 25.82 8.03
N TYR A 302 -4.05 24.98 7.23
CA TYR A 302 -3.54 23.68 6.83
C TYR A 302 -2.18 23.78 6.12
N LEU A 303 -2.04 24.72 5.17
CA LEU A 303 -0.79 24.94 4.43
C LEU A 303 0.38 25.38 5.34
N ILE A 304 0.11 26.22 6.33
CA ILE A 304 1.14 26.84 7.17
C ILE A 304 1.46 26.01 8.42
N GLU A 305 0.49 25.34 9.01
CA GLU A 305 0.64 24.64 10.29
C GLU A 305 0.83 23.13 10.13
N GLU A 306 0.18 22.51 9.14
CA GLU A 306 0.28 21.06 8.91
C GLU A 306 1.29 20.72 7.81
N LEU A 307 1.35 21.50 6.72
CA LEU A 307 2.28 21.27 5.61
C LEU A 307 3.58 22.07 5.70
N ASP A 308 3.69 23.01 6.65
CA ASP A 308 4.84 23.92 6.83
C ASP A 308 5.32 24.54 5.48
N GLU A 309 4.38 24.92 4.61
CA GLU A 309 4.71 25.47 3.28
C GLU A 309 5.58 26.75 3.38
N LEU A 310 5.35 27.53 4.45
CA LEU A 310 6.16 28.66 4.86
C LEU A 310 6.55 28.50 6.33
N GLU A 311 7.87 28.38 6.59
CA GLU A 311 8.40 28.42 7.95
C GLU A 311 8.23 29.82 8.55
N LEU A 312 7.18 30.00 9.35
CA LEU A 312 6.88 31.24 10.07
C LEU A 312 7.18 31.08 11.56
N PRO A 313 7.87 32.07 12.20
CA PRO A 313 7.98 32.12 13.65
C PRO A 313 6.60 32.15 14.33
N GLU A 314 6.49 31.58 15.54
CA GLU A 314 5.24 31.52 16.31
C GLU A 314 4.62 32.90 16.58
N GLU A 315 5.44 33.95 16.70
CA GLU A 315 4.94 35.32 16.81
C GLU A 315 4.36 35.85 15.51
N ALA A 316 4.88 35.41 14.35
CA ALA A 316 4.42 35.83 13.04
C ALA A 316 3.12 35.13 12.64
N LYS A 317 2.97 33.84 13.00
CA LYS A 317 1.74 33.05 12.79
C LYS A 317 0.50 33.77 13.35
N LYS A 318 0.62 34.38 14.53
CA LYS A 318 -0.48 35.15 15.18
C LYS A 318 -1.01 36.34 14.38
N TYR A 319 -0.23 36.85 13.42
CA TYR A 319 -0.60 37.99 12.58
C TYR A 319 -0.65 37.60 11.10
N PHE A 320 -0.47 36.32 10.78
CA PHE A 320 -0.50 35.83 9.42
C PHE A 320 -1.93 35.88 8.89
N MET A 321 -2.07 36.25 7.62
CA MET A 321 -3.35 36.42 6.94
C MET A 321 -3.76 35.10 6.28
N TYR A 322 -4.23 34.16 7.09
CA TYR A 322 -4.51 32.77 6.66
C TYR A 322 -5.60 32.70 5.59
N GLU A 323 -6.71 33.43 5.76
CA GLU A 323 -7.80 33.47 4.78
C GLU A 323 -7.34 33.98 3.41
N GLU A 324 -6.59 35.09 3.37
CA GLU A 324 -6.07 35.64 2.11
C GLU A 324 -5.03 34.72 1.47
N TYR A 325 -4.16 34.11 2.26
CA TYR A 325 -3.16 33.17 1.75
C TYR A 325 -3.81 31.91 1.18
N GLY A 326 -4.75 31.31 1.90
CA GLY A 326 -5.49 30.13 1.43
C GLY A 326 -6.35 30.43 0.22
N ARG A 327 -6.95 31.62 0.10
CA ARG A 327 -7.65 32.07 -1.11
C ARG A 327 -6.71 32.13 -2.32
N ASP A 328 -5.56 32.76 -2.19
CA ASP A 328 -4.58 32.87 -3.27
C ASP A 328 -4.02 31.49 -3.66
N ALA A 329 -3.72 30.64 -2.68
CA ALA A 329 -3.31 29.26 -2.91
C ALA A 329 -4.39 28.48 -3.66
N ALA A 330 -5.65 28.58 -3.22
CA ALA A 330 -6.75 27.87 -3.86
C ALA A 330 -6.98 28.28 -5.32
N ILE A 331 -6.79 29.57 -5.64
CA ILE A 331 -6.83 30.09 -7.01
C ILE A 331 -5.67 29.52 -7.85
N ASN A 332 -4.47 29.43 -7.28
CA ASN A 332 -3.28 28.94 -7.99
C ASN A 332 -3.37 27.44 -8.31
N ASP A 333 -3.92 26.67 -7.38
CA ASP A 333 -4.16 25.24 -7.56
C ASP A 333 -5.36 24.96 -8.45
N GLY A 334 -6.30 25.92 -8.54
CA GLY A 334 -7.55 25.77 -9.28
C GLY A 334 -8.49 24.77 -8.61
N GLY A 335 -8.42 24.64 -7.28
CA GLY A 335 -9.26 23.73 -6.51
C GLY A 335 -10.64 24.30 -6.16
N SER A 336 -11.44 23.49 -5.49
CA SER A 336 -12.80 23.82 -5.04
C SER A 336 -13.05 23.26 -3.65
N PHE A 337 -13.91 23.93 -2.88
CA PHE A 337 -14.45 23.42 -1.63
C PHE A 337 -15.73 22.64 -1.92
N THR A 338 -15.81 21.40 -1.41
CA THR A 338 -16.99 20.52 -1.47
C THR A 338 -17.39 20.11 -0.06
N GLU A 339 -18.51 19.42 0.09
CA GLU A 339 -18.91 18.88 1.41
C GLU A 339 -17.85 17.91 1.99
N GLN A 340 -17.09 17.23 1.13
CA GLN A 340 -16.03 16.29 1.51
C GLN A 340 -14.68 16.97 1.77
N GLY A 341 -14.59 18.30 1.64
CA GLY A 341 -13.39 19.09 1.91
C GLY A 341 -12.83 19.81 0.68
N TYR A 342 -11.57 20.22 0.74
CA TYR A 342 -10.92 20.93 -0.36
C TYR A 342 -10.30 19.94 -1.35
N ILE A 343 -10.68 20.04 -2.62
CA ILE A 343 -10.20 19.19 -3.71
C ILE A 343 -9.54 20.00 -4.81
N TYR A 344 -8.46 19.49 -5.38
CA TYR A 344 -7.85 20.04 -6.57
C TYR A 344 -7.15 18.98 -7.42
N ASN A 345 -6.99 19.27 -8.71
CA ASN A 345 -6.27 18.42 -9.65
C ASN A 345 -4.76 18.60 -9.46
N ASN A 346 -4.05 17.53 -9.10
CA ASN A 346 -2.61 17.55 -8.82
C ASN A 346 -1.73 17.52 -10.08
N ARG A 347 -2.36 17.56 -11.26
CA ARG A 347 -1.75 17.56 -12.60
C ARG A 347 -1.00 16.26 -12.96
N ASN A 348 -1.34 15.15 -12.31
CA ASN A 348 -0.98 13.82 -12.80
C ASN A 348 -1.61 13.55 -14.19
N THR A 349 -1.14 12.50 -14.85
CA THR A 349 -1.61 12.17 -16.20
C THR A 349 -2.93 11.42 -16.12
N PHE A 350 -4.02 12.10 -16.43
CA PHE A 350 -5.33 11.47 -16.59
C PHE A 350 -5.31 10.54 -17.80
N THR A 351 -5.43 9.24 -17.56
CA THR A 351 -5.38 8.21 -18.60
C THR A 351 -6.80 7.78 -18.96
N GLN A 352 -7.13 7.83 -20.25
CA GLN A 352 -8.40 7.30 -20.76
C GLN A 352 -8.29 5.77 -20.88
N TRP A 353 -8.69 5.07 -19.81
CA TRP A 353 -8.73 3.62 -19.73
C TRP A 353 -9.93 3.00 -20.46
N TYR A 354 -11.02 3.75 -20.56
CA TYR A 354 -12.26 3.34 -21.22
C TYR A 354 -12.64 4.28 -22.37
N ASP A 355 -12.92 3.70 -23.54
CA ASP A 355 -13.15 4.41 -24.79
C ASP A 355 -14.64 4.66 -25.12
N GLY A 356 -15.55 4.22 -24.25
CA GLY A 356 -16.99 4.36 -24.44
C GLY A 356 -17.61 3.30 -25.36
N ARG A 357 -16.87 2.23 -25.71
CA ARG A 357 -17.36 1.19 -26.63
C ARG A 357 -17.18 -0.22 -26.09
N ASP A 358 -15.99 -0.55 -25.60
CA ASP A 358 -15.63 -1.93 -25.27
C ASP A 358 -15.54 -2.14 -23.75
N VAL A 359 -16.70 -2.35 -23.11
CA VAL A 359 -16.73 -2.79 -21.70
C VAL A 359 -16.04 -4.15 -21.58
N PRO A 360 -15.16 -4.40 -20.59
CA PRO A 360 -14.52 -5.72 -20.42
C PRO A 360 -15.55 -6.86 -20.28
N GLU A 361 -15.26 -8.02 -20.87
CA GLU A 361 -16.22 -9.14 -20.97
C GLU A 361 -16.77 -9.60 -19.63
N GLU A 362 -15.94 -9.57 -18.58
CA GLU A 362 -16.30 -9.94 -17.21
C GLU A 362 -17.39 -9.05 -16.59
N TYR A 363 -17.61 -7.85 -17.13
CA TYR A 363 -18.62 -6.90 -16.65
C TYR A 363 -19.83 -6.77 -17.59
N ARG A 364 -19.83 -7.47 -18.74
CA ARG A 364 -20.97 -7.45 -19.68
C ARG A 364 -22.12 -8.30 -19.16
N VAL A 365 -23.30 -7.70 -19.07
CA VAL A 365 -24.55 -8.30 -18.61
C VAL A 365 -25.61 -8.35 -19.71
N THR A 366 -25.47 -7.58 -20.80
CA THR A 366 -26.41 -7.61 -21.93
C THR A 366 -26.15 -8.79 -22.89
N PRO A 367 -27.21 -9.50 -23.35
CA PRO A 367 -27.06 -10.56 -24.35
C PRO A 367 -26.67 -10.02 -25.74
N GLN A 368 -25.56 -10.49 -26.32
CA GLN A 368 -25.09 -10.01 -27.64
C GLN A 368 -25.88 -10.61 -28.83
N PRO A 369 -26.25 -9.80 -29.85
CA PRO A 369 -26.74 -10.30 -31.13
C PRO A 369 -25.58 -10.73 -32.05
N PRO A 370 -25.79 -11.71 -32.96
CA PRO A 370 -24.74 -12.19 -33.87
C PRO A 370 -24.36 -11.11 -34.90
N VAL A 371 -23.08 -10.72 -34.92
CA VAL A 371 -22.56 -9.64 -35.77
C VAL A 371 -22.36 -10.11 -37.22
N GLN A 372 -22.87 -9.32 -38.18
CA GLN A 372 -22.57 -9.42 -39.62
C GLN A 372 -21.40 -8.48 -39.97
N GLU A 373 -20.35 -9.03 -40.56
CA GLU A 373 -19.16 -8.30 -41.03
C GLU A 373 -19.47 -7.36 -42.22
N LYS A 374 -18.86 -6.16 -42.20
CA LYS A 374 -18.62 -5.33 -43.37
C LYS A 374 -17.20 -4.76 -43.37
N GLU A 375 -16.44 -5.22 -44.34
CA GLU A 375 -15.33 -4.57 -45.09
C GLU A 375 -15.43 -3.03 -45.19
N GLN A 376 -14.40 -2.19 -45.35
CA GLN A 376 -12.93 -2.30 -45.51
C GLN A 376 -12.39 -0.86 -45.75
N ALA A 377 -11.08 -0.65 -45.50
CA ALA A 377 -10.19 0.39 -46.05
C ALA A 377 -10.25 1.86 -45.52
N ASP A 378 -9.15 2.31 -44.93
CA ASP A 378 -8.33 3.40 -45.51
C ASP A 378 -6.87 3.39 -44.98
N LEU A 379 -5.97 3.04 -45.91
CA LEU A 379 -4.65 3.63 -46.21
C LEU A 379 -3.57 3.83 -45.14
N ASP A 380 -2.50 3.06 -45.34
CA ASP A 380 -1.09 3.30 -45.01
C ASP A 380 -0.60 4.75 -45.16
N ALA A 381 0.25 5.21 -44.23
CA ALA A 381 1.55 5.82 -44.56
C ALA A 381 2.46 6.10 -43.34
N SER A 382 3.76 5.81 -43.54
CA SER A 382 4.98 6.30 -42.87
C SER A 382 5.50 5.53 -41.66
N ALA A 383 6.79 5.24 -41.46
CA ALA A 383 8.02 5.20 -42.26
C ALA A 383 9.11 4.67 -41.30
N VAL A 384 9.97 3.78 -41.79
CA VAL A 384 11.04 3.04 -41.07
C VAL A 384 12.27 3.91 -40.78
N GLN A 385 12.99 3.65 -39.66
CA GLN A 385 14.47 3.71 -39.58
C GLN A 385 15.05 2.64 -38.62
N PRO A 386 16.32 2.18 -38.82
CA PRO A 386 16.79 0.83 -38.48
C PRO A 386 17.69 0.73 -37.23
N ALA A 387 17.65 -0.43 -36.55
CA ALA A 387 18.56 -0.79 -35.46
C ALA A 387 19.65 -1.80 -35.91
N LEU A 388 20.84 -1.65 -35.33
CA LEU A 388 22.08 -2.37 -35.64
C LEU A 388 22.07 -3.82 -35.13
N ALA A 389 22.63 -4.74 -35.94
CA ALA A 389 22.73 -6.18 -35.67
C ALA A 389 23.87 -6.56 -34.69
N ILE A 390 23.63 -7.58 -33.87
CA ILE A 390 24.65 -8.32 -33.09
C ILE A 390 24.54 -9.81 -33.45
N GLU A 391 25.65 -10.45 -33.76
CA GLU A 391 25.74 -11.85 -34.22
C GLU A 391 25.44 -12.88 -33.12
N GLN A 392 24.65 -13.91 -33.44
CA GLN A 392 24.34 -15.05 -32.58
C GLN A 392 25.23 -16.29 -32.85
N PRO A 393 25.46 -17.16 -31.84
CA PRO A 393 26.15 -18.44 -32.01
C PRO A 393 25.27 -19.49 -32.73
N PRO A 394 25.87 -20.54 -33.34
CA PRO A 394 25.17 -21.42 -34.27
C PRO A 394 24.18 -22.39 -33.59
N VAL A 395 23.02 -22.58 -34.25
CA VAL A 395 21.98 -23.55 -33.86
C VAL A 395 22.43 -24.98 -34.17
N LEU A 396 22.39 -25.88 -33.17
CA LEU A 396 22.65 -27.32 -33.33
C LEU A 396 21.33 -28.10 -33.25
N PRO A 397 20.93 -28.85 -34.29
CA PRO A 397 19.69 -29.63 -34.26
C PRO A 397 19.77 -30.84 -33.31
N ILE A 398 18.68 -31.10 -32.59
CA ILE A 398 18.57 -32.21 -31.64
C ILE A 398 18.33 -33.52 -32.40
N ILE A 399 19.36 -34.37 -32.47
CA ILE A 399 19.26 -35.72 -33.01
C ILE A 399 18.83 -36.64 -31.86
N LEU A 400 17.66 -37.28 -31.99
CA LEU A 400 17.14 -38.28 -31.06
C LEU A 400 17.70 -39.66 -31.42
N SER A 401 18.20 -40.39 -30.43
CA SER A 401 18.91 -41.66 -30.66
C SER A 401 18.01 -42.90 -30.53
N SER A 402 16.85 -42.77 -29.89
CA SER A 402 15.89 -43.89 -29.73
C SER A 402 14.82 -43.94 -30.82
N GLU A 403 14.45 -45.14 -31.29
CA GLU A 403 13.35 -45.35 -32.24
C GLU A 403 11.98 -45.49 -31.57
N LYS A 404 11.92 -45.82 -30.27
CA LYS A 404 10.67 -46.11 -29.55
C LYS A 404 10.03 -44.84 -28.94
N PRO A 405 8.71 -44.63 -29.07
CA PRO A 405 8.06 -43.39 -28.62
C PRO A 405 8.25 -43.05 -27.13
N ALA A 406 8.15 -44.05 -26.23
CA ALA A 406 8.31 -43.83 -24.79
C ALA A 406 9.76 -43.46 -24.42
N ASP A 407 10.73 -44.06 -25.09
CA ASP A 407 12.15 -43.79 -24.88
C ASP A 407 12.58 -42.46 -25.52
N LYS A 408 11.94 -42.04 -26.63
CA LYS A 408 12.08 -40.68 -27.20
C LYS A 408 11.56 -39.62 -26.25
N MET A 409 10.38 -39.84 -25.66
CA MET A 409 9.81 -38.92 -24.69
C MET A 409 10.77 -38.77 -23.51
N LYS A 410 11.26 -39.90 -22.97
CA LYS A 410 12.23 -39.90 -21.88
C LYS A 410 13.55 -39.21 -22.26
N GLU A 411 14.09 -39.44 -23.47
CA GLU A 411 15.32 -38.77 -23.95
C GLU A 411 15.12 -37.25 -24.09
N ILE A 412 13.91 -36.81 -24.47
CA ILE A 412 13.54 -35.39 -24.50
C ILE A 412 13.41 -34.84 -23.08
N THR A 413 12.74 -35.53 -22.15
CA THR A 413 12.59 -35.07 -20.77
C THR A 413 13.93 -35.04 -20.04
N ASP A 414 14.78 -36.06 -20.20
CA ASP A 414 16.11 -36.13 -19.59
C ASP A 414 17.01 -34.99 -20.14
N ARG A 415 16.93 -34.67 -21.44
CA ARG A 415 17.64 -33.51 -22.02
C ARG A 415 17.03 -32.17 -21.62
N LEU A 416 15.73 -32.10 -21.42
CA LEU A 416 15.05 -30.92 -20.89
C LEU A 416 15.51 -30.68 -19.44
N GLU A 417 15.53 -31.72 -18.61
CA GLU A 417 16.06 -31.68 -17.25
C GLU A 417 17.54 -31.28 -17.23
N GLN A 418 18.37 -31.84 -18.12
CA GLN A 418 19.77 -31.42 -18.25
C GLN A 418 19.94 -30.01 -18.82
N GLY A 419 19.07 -29.56 -19.71
CA GLY A 419 19.07 -28.18 -20.23
C GLY A 419 18.65 -27.17 -19.17
N ILE A 420 17.66 -27.51 -18.36
CA ILE A 420 17.19 -26.74 -17.20
C ILE A 420 18.30 -26.71 -16.12
N LEU A 421 18.86 -27.87 -15.76
CA LEU A 421 20.01 -27.96 -14.84
C LEU A 421 21.22 -27.18 -15.36
N GLY A 422 21.48 -27.24 -16.67
CA GLY A 422 22.53 -26.47 -17.33
C GLY A 422 22.30 -24.95 -17.27
N ILE A 423 21.04 -24.48 -17.27
CA ILE A 423 20.72 -23.09 -16.98
C ILE A 423 21.09 -22.79 -15.52
N TYR A 424 20.63 -23.59 -14.55
CA TYR A 424 20.90 -23.39 -13.12
C TYR A 424 22.39 -23.51 -12.72
N GLU A 425 23.17 -24.33 -13.42
CA GLU A 425 24.61 -24.53 -13.21
C GLU A 425 25.48 -23.56 -14.02
N SER A 426 24.89 -22.76 -14.91
CA SER A 426 25.65 -21.84 -15.76
C SER A 426 26.15 -20.61 -14.99
N ASP A 427 27.34 -20.14 -15.35
CA ASP A 427 27.85 -18.82 -14.95
C ASP A 427 26.85 -17.70 -15.26
N ARG A 428 26.00 -17.90 -16.28
CA ARG A 428 24.96 -16.97 -16.71
C ARG A 428 23.78 -16.86 -15.73
N TYR A 429 23.33 -17.96 -15.13
CA TYR A 429 22.28 -17.92 -14.09
C TYR A 429 22.83 -17.36 -12.79
N ALA A 430 24.07 -17.70 -12.43
CA ALA A 430 24.75 -17.09 -11.29
C ALA A 430 24.94 -15.58 -11.48
N ASP A 431 25.27 -15.11 -12.70
CA ASP A 431 25.39 -13.69 -13.01
C ASP A 431 24.04 -12.96 -13.05
N TYR A 432 22.98 -13.63 -13.53
CA TYR A 432 21.60 -13.16 -13.42
C TYR A 432 21.19 -12.93 -11.97
N LEU A 433 21.34 -13.93 -11.10
CA LEU A 433 21.00 -13.82 -9.69
C LEU A 433 21.85 -12.77 -8.96
N ARG A 434 23.16 -12.68 -9.24
CA ARG A 434 24.04 -11.66 -8.67
C ARG A 434 23.66 -10.24 -9.11
N THR A 435 23.09 -10.10 -10.30
CA THR A 435 22.65 -8.79 -10.81
C THR A 435 21.29 -8.42 -10.23
N MET A 436 20.36 -9.37 -10.14
CA MET A 436 19.02 -9.14 -9.58
C MET A 436 19.06 -8.92 -8.05
N SER A 437 19.96 -9.57 -7.33
CA SER A 437 20.11 -9.38 -5.87
C SER A 437 20.61 -7.99 -5.46
N LYS A 438 21.13 -7.20 -6.39
CA LYS A 438 21.51 -5.81 -6.13
C LYS A 438 20.31 -4.88 -6.07
N PHE A 439 19.14 -5.26 -6.60
CA PHE A 439 17.91 -4.48 -6.46
C PHE A 439 17.34 -4.60 -5.04
N HIS A 440 16.60 -3.58 -4.59
CA HIS A 440 16.04 -3.58 -3.24
C HIS A 440 14.69 -4.29 -3.22
N ASP A 441 14.38 -4.99 -2.12
CA ASP A 441 13.02 -5.38 -1.78
C ASP A 441 12.30 -4.17 -1.20
N TYR A 442 11.59 -3.44 -2.06
CA TYR A 442 10.85 -2.24 -1.65
C TYR A 442 9.62 -2.59 -0.80
N SER A 443 9.24 -1.70 0.11
CA SER A 443 7.98 -1.81 0.86
C SER A 443 6.78 -1.77 -0.10
N LEU A 444 5.65 -2.35 0.30
CA LEU A 444 4.43 -2.39 -0.51
C LEU A 444 4.06 -1.02 -1.09
N ASN A 445 4.07 0.03 -0.26
CA ASN A 445 3.79 1.41 -0.69
C ASN A 445 4.77 1.90 -1.77
N ASN A 446 6.06 1.57 -1.66
CA ASN A 446 7.05 1.94 -2.67
C ASN A 446 6.90 1.09 -3.95
N THR A 447 6.55 -0.19 -3.85
CA THR A 447 6.26 -1.04 -5.01
C THR A 447 5.09 -0.49 -5.81
N ILE A 448 4.02 -0.07 -5.13
CA ILE A 448 2.86 0.58 -5.75
C ILE A 448 3.28 1.92 -6.39
N LEU A 449 3.99 2.79 -5.65
CA LEU A 449 4.47 4.07 -6.17
C LEU A 449 5.35 3.91 -7.42
N ILE A 450 6.23 2.92 -7.46
CA ILE A 450 7.08 2.62 -8.61
C ILE A 450 6.23 2.18 -9.81
N ALA A 451 5.30 1.25 -9.59
CA ALA A 451 4.43 0.72 -10.65
C ALA A 451 3.51 1.80 -11.25
N MET A 452 2.91 2.66 -10.42
CA MET A 452 2.07 3.78 -10.86
C MET A 452 2.82 4.76 -11.77
N GLN A 453 4.14 4.88 -11.61
CA GLN A 453 4.99 5.75 -12.42
C GLN A 453 5.63 5.01 -13.61
N GLY A 454 5.16 3.79 -13.91
CA GLY A 454 5.64 2.97 -15.03
C GLY A 454 7.02 2.36 -14.83
N GLY A 455 7.51 2.32 -13.58
CA GLY A 455 8.79 1.70 -13.23
C GLY A 455 8.67 0.22 -12.93
N ASN A 456 9.74 -0.52 -13.16
CA ASN A 456 9.84 -1.94 -12.86
C ASN A 456 11.13 -2.24 -12.08
N LEU A 457 12.29 -1.90 -12.67
CA LEU A 457 13.59 -2.08 -12.03
C LEU A 457 14.20 -0.70 -11.78
N VAL A 458 14.13 -0.23 -10.54
CA VAL A 458 14.52 1.14 -10.20
C VAL A 458 15.72 1.22 -9.26
N LYS A 459 16.59 2.21 -9.51
CA LYS A 459 17.73 2.57 -8.66
C LYS A 459 17.98 4.07 -8.67
N GLY A 460 18.67 4.58 -7.65
CA GLY A 460 19.10 5.98 -7.61
C GLY A 460 20.10 6.29 -8.73
N TYR A 461 20.13 7.54 -9.22
CA TYR A 461 20.98 7.99 -10.34
C TYR A 461 22.43 7.50 -10.26
N LYS A 462 23.09 7.71 -9.10
CA LYS A 462 24.49 7.30 -8.88
C LYS A 462 24.68 5.79 -8.71
N GLN A 463 23.63 5.07 -8.32
CA GLN A 463 23.67 3.62 -8.14
C GLN A 463 23.67 2.90 -9.49
N TRP A 464 22.95 3.43 -10.49
CA TRP A 464 23.03 2.90 -11.86
C TRP A 464 24.47 2.89 -12.39
N GLU A 465 25.20 3.99 -12.18
CA GLU A 465 26.60 4.10 -12.60
C GLU A 465 27.49 3.14 -11.79
N LYS A 466 27.36 3.14 -10.46
CA LYS A 466 28.26 2.41 -9.56
C LYS A 466 28.04 0.89 -9.54
N GLU A 467 26.79 0.43 -9.63
CA GLU A 467 26.41 -0.96 -9.38
C GLU A 467 26.16 -1.75 -10.68
N PHE A 468 25.82 -1.06 -11.77
CA PHE A 468 25.37 -1.64 -13.04
C PHE A 468 26.07 -1.13 -14.30
N ASP A 469 26.95 -0.12 -14.19
CA ASP A 469 27.67 0.47 -15.33
C ASP A 469 26.71 1.02 -16.41
N ARG A 470 25.66 1.70 -15.92
CA ARG A 470 24.62 2.37 -16.70
C ARG A 470 24.44 3.81 -16.26
N HIS A 471 24.03 4.68 -17.17
CA HIS A 471 23.80 6.10 -16.91
C HIS A 471 22.36 6.46 -17.28
N VAL A 472 21.73 7.33 -16.50
CA VAL A 472 20.39 7.83 -16.84
C VAL A 472 20.49 8.75 -18.05
N LYS A 473 19.63 8.54 -19.06
CA LYS A 473 19.64 9.32 -20.30
C LYS A 473 19.30 10.79 -20.01
N PRO A 474 19.86 11.75 -20.76
CA PRO A 474 19.53 13.16 -20.59
C PRO A 474 18.03 13.45 -20.83
N GLY A 475 17.39 14.16 -19.90
CA GLY A 475 15.98 14.57 -20.01
C GLY A 475 14.96 13.59 -19.45
N GLU A 476 15.40 12.43 -18.95
CA GLU A 476 14.52 11.43 -18.33
C GLU A 476 13.96 11.91 -16.98
N LYS A 477 12.69 11.59 -16.73
CA LYS A 477 11.99 12.00 -15.51
C LYS A 477 12.21 10.99 -14.40
N ALA A 478 12.55 11.44 -13.20
CA ALA A 478 12.74 10.55 -12.07
C ALA A 478 11.42 10.06 -11.48
N ILE A 479 11.39 8.78 -11.11
CA ILE A 479 10.35 8.14 -10.30
C ILE A 479 10.53 8.52 -8.83
N LYS A 480 9.43 8.88 -8.18
CA LYS A 480 9.41 9.34 -6.79
C LYS A 480 9.04 8.17 -5.87
N ILE A 481 9.89 7.92 -4.88
CA ILE A 481 9.66 6.91 -3.84
C ILE A 481 9.90 7.51 -2.46
N LEU A 482 9.31 6.89 -1.43
CA LEU A 482 9.53 7.29 -0.04
C LEU A 482 10.80 6.63 0.50
N ALA A 483 11.69 7.43 1.08
CA ALA A 483 12.87 6.93 1.77
C ALA A 483 12.98 7.52 3.17
N PRO A 484 13.43 6.74 4.17
CA PRO A 484 13.63 7.24 5.51
C PRO A 484 14.69 8.36 5.50
N SER A 485 14.33 9.49 6.08
CA SER A 485 15.18 10.66 6.29
C SER A 485 14.89 11.25 7.67
N PRO A 486 15.23 10.51 8.74
CA PRO A 486 15.03 10.99 10.10
C PRO A 486 15.84 12.27 10.33
N PHE A 487 15.23 13.28 10.95
CA PHE A 487 15.88 14.54 11.31
C PHE A 487 15.92 14.73 12.82
N THR A 488 16.85 15.57 13.27
CA THR A 488 17.08 15.82 14.69
C THR A 488 16.55 17.21 15.03
N VAL A 489 15.60 17.29 15.96
CA VAL A 489 15.02 18.56 16.41
C VAL A 489 15.55 18.88 17.80
N LYS A 490 15.99 20.13 17.99
CA LYS A 490 16.25 20.69 19.32
C LYS A 490 14.95 21.21 19.88
N LYS A 491 14.32 20.45 20.77
CA LYS A 491 13.09 20.87 21.44
C LYS A 491 13.46 21.47 22.79
N GLN A 492 12.93 22.66 23.09
CA GLN A 492 12.92 23.21 24.44
C GLN A 492 11.88 22.42 25.23
N VAL A 493 12.32 21.31 25.78
CA VAL A 493 11.55 20.58 26.77
C VAL A 493 11.67 21.34 28.08
N GLU A 494 10.58 21.42 28.84
CA GLU A 494 10.66 21.97 30.19
C GLU A 494 11.80 21.26 30.91
N LYS A 495 12.67 22.06 31.52
CA LYS A 495 13.76 21.60 32.35
C LYS A 495 13.09 21.03 33.58
N ILE A 496 12.76 19.75 33.46
CA ILE A 496 12.23 18.95 34.52
C ILE A 496 13.36 18.82 35.52
N ASP A 497 13.09 19.21 36.77
CA ASP A 497 14.07 19.04 37.84
C ASP A 497 14.34 17.54 37.86
N PRO A 498 15.58 17.09 37.62
CA PRO A 498 15.87 15.67 37.46
C PRO A 498 15.29 14.85 38.63
N ASP A 499 15.16 15.53 39.76
CA ASP A 499 14.85 15.07 41.09
C ASP A 499 13.37 15.05 41.49
N THR A 500 12.55 15.91 40.89
CA THR A 500 11.13 16.03 41.28
C THR A 500 10.17 15.66 40.17
N GLN A 501 10.68 15.40 38.96
CA GLN A 501 9.92 15.14 37.73
C GLN A 501 8.82 16.17 37.42
N LYS A 502 8.90 17.36 38.03
CA LYS A 502 8.01 18.50 37.78
C LYS A 502 8.79 19.60 37.04
N PRO A 503 8.10 20.46 36.27
CA PRO A 503 8.75 21.57 35.57
C PRO A 503 9.43 22.50 36.58
N VAL A 504 10.73 22.80 36.44
CA VAL A 504 11.39 23.80 37.28
C VAL A 504 10.83 25.17 36.92
N PHE A 505 10.19 25.88 37.84
CA PHE A 505 9.68 27.23 37.58
C PHE A 505 10.67 28.30 38.06
N ASP A 506 10.92 29.33 37.23
CA ASP A 506 11.72 30.50 37.61
C ASP A 506 10.99 31.31 38.71
N LYS A 507 11.67 32.29 39.32
CA LYS A 507 11.19 33.08 40.49
C LYS A 507 9.86 33.80 40.27
N ASP A 508 9.43 33.96 39.02
CA ASP A 508 8.15 34.56 38.62
C ASP A 508 7.05 33.52 38.28
N GLY A 509 7.32 32.22 38.45
CA GLY A 509 6.32 31.14 38.30
C GLY A 509 6.15 30.59 36.87
N LYS A 510 7.14 30.75 35.99
CA LYS A 510 7.13 30.17 34.62
C LYS A 510 8.18 29.05 34.45
N PRO A 511 7.88 27.97 33.73
CA PRO A 511 8.77 26.82 33.61
C PRO A 511 10.04 27.17 32.81
N VAL A 512 11.19 26.80 33.36
CA VAL A 512 12.54 26.89 32.78
C VAL A 512 12.67 25.76 31.75
N THR A 513 13.24 26.00 30.58
CA THR A 513 13.37 25.01 29.48
C THR A 513 14.83 24.66 29.18
N GLU A 514 15.09 23.41 28.75
CA GLU A 514 16.39 22.91 28.29
C GLU A 514 16.29 22.36 26.86
N GLU A 515 17.29 22.64 26.01
CA GLU A 515 17.33 22.14 24.63
C GLU A 515 17.83 20.69 24.59
N LYS A 516 16.97 19.74 24.15
CA LYS A 516 17.34 18.35 23.90
C LYS A 516 17.17 17.98 22.41
N GLU A 517 18.17 17.31 21.84
CA GLU A 517 18.14 16.81 20.46
C GLU A 517 17.40 15.46 20.38
N ILE A 518 16.22 15.44 19.76
CA ILE A 518 15.40 14.23 19.54
C ILE A 518 15.42 13.86 18.06
N LYS A 519 15.67 12.58 17.75
CA LYS A 519 15.68 12.07 16.37
C LYS A 519 14.28 11.56 16.00
N ILE A 520 13.60 12.31 15.16
CA ILE A 520 12.24 12.01 14.72
C ILE A 520 12.30 11.15 13.46
N PRO A 521 11.66 9.96 13.42
CA PRO A 521 11.54 9.19 12.20
C PRO A 521 10.68 9.97 11.21
N ALA A 522 11.28 10.31 10.07
CA ALA A 522 10.64 11.03 9.00
C ALA A 522 10.98 10.36 7.68
N PHE A 523 10.10 10.52 6.71
CA PHE A 523 10.31 10.03 5.36
C PHE A 523 10.36 11.22 4.42
N ARG A 524 11.22 11.14 3.43
CA ARG A 524 11.29 12.12 2.36
C ARG A 524 11.07 11.43 1.03
N VAL A 525 10.60 12.20 0.08
CA VAL A 525 10.54 11.75 -1.31
C VAL A 525 11.95 11.79 -1.90
N VAL A 526 12.40 10.67 -2.45
CA VAL A 526 13.67 10.55 -3.19
C VAL A 526 13.42 10.14 -4.62
N SER A 527 14.40 10.44 -5.48
CA SER A 527 14.31 10.22 -6.92
C SER A 527 15.11 8.99 -7.33
N VAL A 528 14.43 8.04 -7.96
CA VAL A 528 14.99 6.84 -8.59
C VAL A 528 14.64 6.83 -10.08
N PHE A 529 15.30 5.99 -10.85
CA PHE A 529 15.12 5.89 -12.31
C PHE A 529 14.93 4.43 -12.68
N ASP A 530 14.03 4.17 -13.61
CA ASP A 530 13.82 2.84 -14.17
C ASP A 530 14.92 2.45 -15.16
N ILE A 531 15.14 1.16 -15.32
CA ILE A 531 16.10 0.60 -16.27
C ILE A 531 15.90 1.14 -17.70
N SER A 532 14.66 1.30 -18.17
CA SER A 532 14.33 1.81 -19.51
C SER A 532 14.85 3.24 -19.76
N GLN A 533 15.01 4.00 -18.68
CA GLN A 533 15.49 5.38 -18.66
C GLN A 533 17.02 5.48 -18.60
N THR A 534 17.71 4.35 -18.63
CA THR A 534 19.17 4.29 -18.58
C THR A 534 19.74 3.74 -19.88
N GLU A 535 20.98 4.10 -20.18
CA GLU A 535 21.81 3.57 -21.26
C GLU A 535 23.11 3.02 -20.69
N GLY A 536 23.72 2.04 -21.36
CA GLY A 536 24.92 1.36 -20.89
C GLY A 536 24.80 -0.15 -21.00
N LYS A 537 25.55 -0.87 -20.16
CA LYS A 537 25.64 -2.34 -20.23
C LYS A 537 24.27 -3.00 -19.98
N GLU A 538 23.79 -3.83 -20.91
CA GLU A 538 22.53 -4.56 -20.73
C GLU A 538 22.56 -5.47 -19.51
N LEU A 539 21.42 -5.55 -18.80
CA LEU A 539 21.29 -6.48 -17.69
C LEU A 539 21.19 -7.91 -18.25
N PRO A 540 21.77 -8.92 -17.55
CA PRO A 540 21.65 -10.31 -17.95
C PRO A 540 20.17 -10.71 -17.96
N ALA A 541 19.75 -11.40 -19.03
CA ALA A 541 18.43 -12.00 -19.15
C ALA A 541 18.55 -13.52 -19.26
N LEU A 542 17.59 -14.23 -18.67
CA LEU A 542 17.55 -15.70 -18.71
C LEU A 542 17.21 -16.22 -20.11
N THR A 543 16.42 -15.47 -20.88
CA THR A 543 16.00 -15.80 -22.24
C THR A 543 16.07 -14.55 -23.13
N TYR A 544 16.21 -14.77 -24.43
CA TYR A 544 16.15 -13.72 -25.44
C TYR A 544 15.16 -14.15 -26.53
N GLU A 545 14.57 -13.19 -27.23
CA GLU A 545 13.78 -13.47 -28.43
C GLU A 545 14.68 -14.05 -29.52
N LEU A 546 14.10 -14.94 -30.35
CA LEU A 546 14.83 -15.56 -31.44
C LEU A 546 14.99 -14.55 -32.58
N THR A 547 16.13 -13.88 -32.61
CA THR A 547 16.48 -12.99 -33.72
C THR A 547 17.16 -13.74 -34.87
N GLY A 548 16.86 -13.37 -36.11
CA GLY A 548 17.48 -13.99 -37.30
C GLY A 548 16.53 -14.23 -38.48
N ASN A 549 17.15 -14.42 -39.65
CA ASN A 549 16.47 -14.68 -40.91
C ASN A 549 16.25 -16.18 -41.13
N VAL A 550 15.15 -16.54 -41.77
CA VAL A 550 14.81 -17.91 -42.14
C VAL A 550 15.04 -18.10 -43.64
N GLU A 551 15.88 -19.06 -44.02
CA GLU A 551 16.04 -19.40 -45.43
C GLU A 551 14.69 -19.79 -46.04
N GLN A 552 14.35 -19.17 -47.16
CA GLN A 552 13.05 -19.35 -47.82
C GLN A 552 11.85 -19.05 -46.91
N TYR A 553 11.97 -18.05 -46.03
CA TYR A 553 10.93 -17.63 -45.08
C TYR A 553 9.51 -17.63 -45.69
N LYS A 554 9.35 -17.03 -46.89
CA LYS A 554 8.05 -16.97 -47.58
C LYS A 554 7.47 -18.34 -47.91
N ASP A 555 8.29 -19.26 -48.40
CA ASP A 555 7.85 -20.61 -48.78
C ASP A 555 7.53 -21.44 -47.52
N PHE A 556 8.33 -21.28 -46.48
CA PHE A 556 8.15 -21.97 -45.19
C PHE A 556 6.91 -21.45 -44.44
N PHE A 557 6.71 -20.14 -44.39
CA PHE A 557 5.53 -19.51 -43.80
C PHE A 557 4.26 -19.87 -44.59
N ALA A 558 4.31 -19.87 -45.92
CA ALA A 558 3.19 -20.32 -46.76
C ALA A 558 2.88 -21.82 -46.57
N ALA A 559 3.87 -22.65 -46.22
CA ALA A 559 3.63 -24.03 -45.84
C ALA A 559 2.89 -24.11 -44.50
N LEU A 560 3.28 -23.30 -43.50
CA LEU A 560 2.58 -23.21 -42.22
C LEU A 560 1.13 -22.73 -42.41
N GLU A 561 0.88 -21.73 -43.25
CA GLU A 561 -0.46 -21.25 -43.61
C GLU A 561 -1.35 -22.36 -44.18
N LYS A 562 -0.77 -23.22 -45.03
CA LYS A 562 -1.50 -24.35 -45.62
C LYS A 562 -1.75 -25.49 -44.65
N THR A 563 -0.87 -25.68 -43.67
CA THR A 563 -1.02 -26.74 -42.66
C THR A 563 -1.86 -26.32 -41.47
N SER A 564 -1.98 -25.02 -41.22
CA SER A 564 -2.78 -24.47 -40.14
C SER A 564 -4.26 -24.80 -40.33
N PRO A 565 -4.98 -25.22 -39.26
CA PRO A 565 -6.43 -25.39 -39.32
C PRO A 565 -7.17 -24.04 -39.43
N PHE A 566 -6.50 -22.94 -39.11
CA PHE A 566 -7.04 -21.59 -38.98
C PHE A 566 -6.29 -20.58 -39.85
N ALA A 567 -6.98 -19.53 -40.28
CA ALA A 567 -6.36 -18.49 -41.10
C ALA A 567 -5.31 -17.74 -40.26
N MET A 568 -4.10 -17.53 -40.78
CA MET A 568 -3.07 -16.76 -40.09
C MET A 568 -3.08 -15.30 -40.57
N GLY A 569 -2.81 -14.37 -39.65
CA GLY A 569 -2.65 -12.96 -39.95
C GLY A 569 -1.64 -12.30 -39.02
N PHE A 570 -1.03 -11.23 -39.50
CA PHE A 570 -0.24 -10.33 -38.67
C PHE A 570 -1.13 -9.20 -38.15
N GLU A 571 -0.97 -8.84 -36.89
CA GLU A 571 -1.65 -7.73 -36.25
C GLU A 571 -0.78 -7.14 -35.14
N ALA A 572 -0.85 -5.84 -34.90
CA ALA A 572 -0.17 -5.23 -33.76
C ALA A 572 -0.85 -5.65 -32.44
N LEU A 573 -0.21 -6.55 -31.70
CA LEU A 573 -0.72 -7.05 -30.42
C LEU A 573 -0.14 -6.21 -29.26
N SER A 574 -1.01 -5.77 -28.34
CA SER A 574 -0.63 -5.05 -27.12
C SER A 574 -0.22 -6.01 -25.99
N GLY A 575 0.46 -5.49 -24.96
CA GLY A 575 0.78 -6.25 -23.74
C GLY A 575 1.91 -7.28 -23.85
N GLY A 576 2.78 -7.19 -24.86
CA GLY A 576 3.94 -8.09 -25.00
C GLY A 576 3.60 -9.50 -25.52
N VAL A 577 2.33 -9.74 -25.88
CA VAL A 577 1.86 -10.97 -26.51
C VAL A 577 2.48 -11.09 -27.91
N LYS A 578 3.01 -12.29 -28.22
CA LYS A 578 3.72 -12.55 -29.48
C LYS A 578 2.83 -13.18 -30.54
N GLY A 579 1.83 -13.95 -30.13
CA GLY A 579 0.76 -14.45 -30.98
C GLY A 579 -0.42 -14.91 -30.14
N ARG A 580 -1.57 -15.12 -30.78
CA ARG A 580 -2.75 -15.72 -30.16
C ARG A 580 -3.57 -16.50 -31.19
N CYS A 581 -4.04 -17.68 -30.82
CA CYS A 581 -5.06 -18.43 -31.55
C CYS A 581 -6.47 -18.09 -31.06
N ASN A 582 -7.27 -17.43 -31.89
CA ASN A 582 -8.70 -17.22 -31.66
C ASN A 582 -9.51 -18.36 -32.33
N TYR A 583 -10.08 -19.23 -31.50
CA TYR A 583 -10.87 -20.38 -31.94
C TYR A 583 -12.24 -20.00 -32.49
N GLU A 584 -12.82 -18.88 -32.04
CA GLU A 584 -14.14 -18.42 -32.47
C GLU A 584 -14.09 -17.86 -33.89
N GLU A 585 -13.11 -17.00 -34.14
CA GLU A 585 -12.82 -16.44 -35.46
C GLU A 585 -12.10 -17.44 -36.38
N LYS A 586 -11.65 -18.57 -35.84
CA LYS A 586 -10.81 -19.56 -36.53
C LYS A 586 -9.59 -18.89 -37.17
N ARG A 587 -8.93 -18.04 -36.39
CA ARG A 587 -7.84 -17.20 -36.82
C ARG A 587 -6.68 -17.19 -35.83
N ILE A 588 -5.47 -17.24 -36.33
CA ILE A 588 -4.23 -17.11 -35.58
C ILE A 588 -3.64 -15.74 -35.90
N PHE A 589 -3.38 -14.96 -34.85
CA PHE A 589 -2.76 -13.64 -34.93
C PHE A 589 -1.30 -13.74 -34.49
N ILE A 590 -0.40 -13.13 -35.26
CA ILE A 590 1.02 -13.03 -34.94
C ILE A 590 1.37 -11.54 -34.83
N ASN A 591 2.12 -11.17 -33.79
CA ASN A 591 2.46 -9.78 -33.56
C ASN A 591 3.32 -9.21 -34.70
N GLU A 592 3.01 -7.99 -35.13
CA GLU A 592 3.78 -7.27 -36.14
C GLU A 592 5.15 -6.83 -35.61
N GLY A 593 6.13 -6.77 -36.53
CA GLY A 593 7.46 -6.23 -36.23
C GLY A 593 8.45 -7.19 -35.55
N MET A 594 8.10 -8.47 -35.40
CA MET A 594 9.03 -9.51 -34.92
C MET A 594 9.92 -10.09 -36.04
N ASP A 595 11.12 -10.57 -35.67
CA ASP A 595 12.06 -11.23 -36.58
C ASP A 595 11.49 -12.53 -37.18
N GLU A 596 11.95 -12.90 -38.38
CA GLU A 596 11.45 -14.07 -39.14
C GLU A 596 11.48 -15.36 -38.32
N LEU A 597 12.56 -15.61 -37.56
CA LEU A 597 12.68 -16.81 -36.73
C LEU A 597 11.67 -16.83 -35.57
N GLN A 598 11.41 -15.67 -34.95
CA GLN A 598 10.41 -15.50 -33.90
C GLN A 598 8.98 -15.64 -34.46
N ASN A 599 8.72 -15.15 -35.68
CA ASN A 599 7.45 -15.32 -36.39
C ASN A 599 7.15 -16.81 -36.62
N ILE A 600 8.13 -17.57 -37.11
CA ILE A 600 7.98 -19.01 -37.34
C ILE A 600 7.74 -19.77 -36.04
N LYS A 601 8.53 -19.49 -34.98
CA LYS A 601 8.33 -20.12 -33.67
C LYS A 601 6.92 -19.85 -33.14
N THR A 602 6.45 -18.61 -33.29
CA THR A 602 5.15 -18.19 -32.81
C THR A 602 4.04 -18.85 -33.62
N ALA A 603 4.11 -18.83 -34.95
CA ALA A 603 3.17 -19.50 -35.83
C ALA A 603 3.00 -20.98 -35.48
N ILE A 604 4.12 -21.70 -35.28
CA ILE A 604 4.07 -23.12 -34.90
C ILE A 604 3.42 -23.31 -33.53
N HIS A 605 3.70 -22.43 -32.57
CA HIS A 605 3.10 -22.48 -31.23
C HIS A 605 1.59 -22.29 -31.27
N GLU A 606 1.10 -21.35 -32.06
CA GLU A 606 -0.34 -21.08 -32.17
C GLU A 606 -1.10 -22.11 -33.03
N ILE A 607 -0.40 -22.82 -33.94
CA ILE A 607 -0.99 -23.92 -34.72
C ILE A 607 -1.17 -25.20 -33.88
N ALA A 608 -0.27 -25.43 -32.92
CA ALA A 608 -0.23 -26.63 -32.08
C ALA A 608 -1.31 -26.61 -31.00
#